data_AF-A0A482VYQ4-F1
#
_entry.id   AF-A0A482VYQ4-F1
#
_cell.length_a   1.000
_cell.length_b   1.000
_cell.length_c   1.000
_cell.angle_alpha   90.00
_cell.angle_beta   90.00
_cell.angle_gamma   90.00
#
_symmetry.space_group_name_H-M   'P 1'
#
loop_
_entity.id
_entity.type
_entity.pdbx_description
1 polymer ?
#
loop_
_entity_poly.entity_id
_entity_poly.type
_entity_poly.pdbx_seq_one_letter_code
_entity_poly.pdbx_strand_id
1 'polypeptide(L)'
;MTDKTPKRPTNSSNTVPESPAAASPQKNLTGLPRVVRDLVADVYNNIQKWNDLHIKGANIVKQVASLKSNNPKDFSLDLEEFMNELYTTVQALRHYKDALLSFTSQMKALPKLQKESEQLFISLSARSMSNLVEEISKAYEAEFGVKELVLENIAHSKNKDEAMFLAALWTYQHKIPDKNNQISKKNPINLFQKQSECSHVSCY
;
A
#
# COMPACT_ATOMS: atom_id res chain seq x y z
N MET A 1 -11.49 34.93 -81.62
CA MET A 1 -11.30 33.81 -80.67
C MET A 1 -9.91 33.25 -80.90
N THR A 2 -9.18 32.96 -79.80
CA THR A 2 -7.74 32.63 -79.66
C THR A 2 -6.78 33.83 -79.63
N ASP A 3 -6.09 34.06 -78.49
CA ASP A 3 -4.66 33.79 -78.30
C ASP A 3 -4.15 34.22 -76.88
N LYS A 4 -3.22 33.40 -76.35
CA LYS A 4 -2.17 33.57 -75.31
C LYS A 4 -2.40 34.04 -73.85
N THR A 5 -1.80 33.22 -72.98
CA THR A 5 -1.72 33.17 -71.49
C THR A 5 -0.73 34.19 -70.88
N PRO A 6 -0.70 34.35 -69.53
CA PRO A 6 0.51 33.87 -68.83
C PRO A 6 0.27 33.19 -67.45
N LYS A 7 1.22 32.31 -67.12
CA LYS A 7 1.32 31.43 -65.92
C LYS A 7 1.54 32.20 -64.60
N ARG A 8 1.11 31.60 -63.47
CA ARG A 8 1.59 31.93 -62.12
C ARG A 8 1.93 30.63 -61.35
N PRO A 9 3.02 30.58 -60.55
CA PRO A 9 3.71 29.35 -60.22
C PRO A 9 3.11 28.59 -59.04
N THR A 10 3.33 27.28 -59.08
CA THR A 10 3.29 26.32 -57.98
C THR A 10 4.07 26.80 -56.76
N ASN A 11 3.43 26.82 -55.59
CA ASN A 11 4.06 26.74 -54.27
C ASN A 11 3.11 25.92 -53.39
N SER A 12 3.41 24.62 -53.25
CA SER A 12 4.11 24.02 -52.11
C SER A 12 3.12 23.61 -51.03
N SER A 13 2.72 22.34 -51.11
CA SER A 13 2.08 21.61 -50.03
C SER A 13 3.03 21.61 -48.83
N ASN A 14 2.71 22.38 -47.80
CA ASN A 14 3.39 22.30 -46.52
C ASN A 14 2.92 21.01 -45.83
N THR A 15 3.61 19.90 -46.09
CA THR A 15 3.58 18.75 -45.20
C THR A 15 4.19 19.19 -43.89
N VAL A 16 3.33 19.50 -42.92
CA VAL A 16 3.71 19.62 -41.51
C VAL A 16 4.36 18.29 -41.13
N PRO A 17 5.61 18.26 -40.64
CA PRO A 17 6.18 17.03 -40.12
C PRO A 17 5.36 16.62 -38.91
N GLU A 18 4.64 15.50 -39.04
CA GLU A 18 4.02 14.84 -37.91
C GLU A 18 5.10 14.59 -36.85
N SER A 19 4.83 15.07 -35.64
CA SER A 19 5.71 14.83 -34.50
C SER A 19 5.86 13.31 -34.30
N PRO A 20 7.07 12.79 -33.99
CA PRO A 20 7.30 11.35 -33.76
C PRO A 20 6.42 10.76 -32.65
N ALA A 21 5.76 11.61 -31.85
CA ALA A 21 4.79 11.20 -30.85
C ALA A 21 3.49 10.59 -31.43
N ALA A 22 3.18 10.79 -32.71
CA ALA A 22 1.98 10.23 -33.35
C ALA A 22 2.10 8.71 -33.65
N ALA A 23 3.31 8.16 -33.66
CA ALA A 23 3.58 6.75 -33.91
C ALA A 23 3.67 5.91 -32.63
N SER A 24 3.16 6.41 -31.51
CA SER A 24 3.00 5.60 -30.31
C SER A 24 1.75 4.72 -30.44
N PRO A 25 1.87 3.37 -30.37
CA PRO A 25 0.71 2.48 -30.30
C PRO A 25 0.03 2.51 -28.92
N GLN A 26 0.21 3.58 -28.13
CA GLN A 26 -0.52 3.79 -26.88
C GLN A 26 -1.94 4.25 -27.21
N LYS A 27 -2.75 3.29 -27.66
CA LYS A 27 -4.20 3.43 -27.73
C LYS A 27 -4.68 3.81 -26.33
N ASN A 28 -5.18 5.03 -26.16
CA ASN A 28 -5.71 5.50 -24.88
C ASN A 28 -6.74 4.48 -24.36
N LEU A 29 -6.51 3.97 -23.14
CA LEU A 29 -7.43 3.01 -22.53
C LEU A 29 -8.79 3.69 -22.33
N THR A 30 -9.85 3.08 -22.86
CA THR A 30 -11.24 3.49 -22.69
C THR A 30 -12.07 2.32 -22.15
N GLY A 31 -13.19 2.62 -21.49
CA GLY A 31 -14.07 1.59 -20.92
C GLY A 31 -13.48 0.87 -19.71
N LEU A 32 -13.82 -0.41 -19.56
CA LEU A 32 -13.51 -1.22 -18.38
C LEU A 32 -12.01 -1.31 -18.02
N PRO A 33 -11.06 -1.47 -18.98
CA PRO A 33 -9.64 -1.46 -18.67
C PRO A 33 -9.14 -0.16 -18.01
N ARG A 34 -9.73 0.99 -18.36
CA ARG A 34 -9.40 2.27 -17.73
C ARG A 34 -9.87 2.30 -16.27
N VAL A 35 -11.11 1.87 -16.02
CA VAL A 35 -11.69 1.81 -14.67
C VAL A 35 -10.84 0.92 -13.77
N VAL A 36 -10.45 -0.26 -14.26
CA VAL A 36 -9.62 -1.21 -13.51
C VAL A 36 -8.25 -0.61 -13.21
N ARG A 37 -7.61 0.03 -14.18
CA ARG A 37 -6.32 0.70 -13.98
C ARG A 37 -6.43 1.80 -12.92
N ASP A 38 -7.46 2.64 -13.01
CA ASP A 38 -7.64 3.78 -12.10
C ASP A 38 -7.88 3.26 -10.66
N LEU A 39 -8.70 2.22 -10.48
CA LEU A 39 -8.88 1.56 -9.17
C LEU A 39 -7.59 0.94 -8.62
N VAL A 40 -6.76 0.32 -9.48
CA VAL A 40 -5.46 -0.23 -9.06
C VAL A 40 -4.51 0.89 -8.62
N ALA A 41 -4.53 2.03 -9.32
CA ALA A 41 -3.77 3.20 -8.90
C ALA A 41 -4.24 3.73 -7.53
N ASP A 42 -5.55 3.76 -7.30
CA ASP A 42 -6.12 4.16 -6.00
C ASP A 42 -5.73 3.20 -4.87
N VAL A 43 -5.78 1.88 -5.12
CA VAL A 43 -5.30 0.86 -4.17
C VAL A 43 -3.82 1.09 -3.85
N TYR A 44 -2.98 1.31 -4.86
CA TYR A 44 -1.56 1.57 -4.67
C TYR A 44 -1.31 2.84 -3.84
N ASN A 45 -1.97 3.95 -4.18
CA ASN A 45 -1.84 5.21 -3.46
C ASN A 45 -2.28 5.09 -2.00
N ASN A 46 -3.36 4.35 -1.76
CA ASN A 46 -3.87 4.06 -0.43
C ASN A 46 -2.85 3.25 0.40
N ILE A 47 -2.24 2.22 -0.19
CA ILE A 47 -1.15 1.46 0.44
C ILE A 47 0.04 2.36 0.81
N GLN A 48 0.45 3.28 -0.07
CA GLN A 48 1.55 4.20 0.26
C GLN A 48 1.21 5.07 1.48
N LYS A 49 -0.02 5.60 1.55
CA LYS A 49 -0.48 6.38 2.71
C LYS A 49 -0.55 5.55 3.99
N TRP A 50 -0.99 4.30 3.89
CA TRP A 50 -0.93 3.36 4.99
C TRP A 50 0.52 3.18 5.49
N ASN A 51 1.48 3.00 4.58
CA ASN A 51 2.88 2.78 4.95
C ASN A 51 3.48 4.00 5.66
N ASP A 52 3.17 5.21 5.20
CA ASP A 52 3.58 6.46 5.88
C ASP A 52 3.09 6.49 7.34
N LEU A 53 1.80 6.17 7.54
CA LEU A 53 1.18 6.10 8.87
C LEU A 53 1.75 4.95 9.72
N HIS A 54 2.04 3.81 9.11
CA HIS A 54 2.63 2.67 9.79
C HIS A 54 4.01 3.03 10.38
N ILE A 55 4.86 3.70 9.59
CA ILE A 55 6.18 4.18 10.01
C ILE A 55 6.02 5.23 11.13
N LYS A 56 5.09 6.18 10.95
CA LYS A 56 4.77 7.17 12.00
C LYS A 56 4.39 6.48 13.31
N GLY A 57 3.44 5.55 13.26
CA GLY A 57 2.98 4.81 14.44
C GLY A 57 4.08 3.96 15.08
N ALA A 58 5.00 3.40 14.29
CA ALA A 58 6.13 2.63 14.81
C ALA A 58 7.05 3.50 15.68
N ASN A 59 7.28 4.75 15.27
CA ASN A 59 8.04 5.71 16.07
C ASN A 59 7.32 6.06 17.37
N ILE A 60 6.01 6.34 17.32
CA ILE A 60 5.21 6.67 18.51
C ILE A 60 5.22 5.50 19.50
N VAL A 61 4.92 4.30 19.02
CA VAL A 61 4.88 3.06 19.81
C VAL A 61 6.24 2.75 20.45
N LYS A 62 7.35 3.05 19.77
CA LYS A 62 8.69 2.95 20.35
C LYS A 62 8.90 3.92 21.52
N GLN A 63 8.40 5.15 21.43
CA GLN A 63 8.48 6.12 22.52
C GLN A 63 7.63 5.68 23.71
N VAL A 64 6.40 5.23 23.47
CA VAL A 64 5.52 4.68 24.51
C VAL A 64 6.19 3.49 25.21
N ALA A 65 6.76 2.55 24.45
CA ALA A 65 7.44 1.40 25.03
C ALA A 65 8.67 1.80 25.87
N SER A 66 9.42 2.82 25.44
CA SER A 66 10.55 3.37 26.20
C SER A 66 10.09 3.96 27.54
N LEU A 67 9.04 4.80 27.54
CA LEU A 67 8.47 5.39 28.76
C LEU A 67 7.99 4.31 29.72
N LYS A 68 7.23 3.32 29.21
CA LYS A 68 6.72 2.20 30.01
C LYS A 68 7.83 1.28 30.53
N SER A 69 8.95 1.16 29.82
CA SER A 69 10.11 0.37 30.27
C SER A 69 10.82 1.00 31.45
N ASN A 70 10.89 2.33 31.49
CA ASN A 70 11.57 3.07 32.56
C ASN A 70 10.67 3.18 33.80
N ASN A 71 9.39 3.53 33.61
CA ASN A 71 8.43 3.75 34.68
C ASN A 71 7.08 3.06 34.38
N PRO A 72 6.91 1.75 34.64
CA PRO A 72 5.73 1.00 34.24
C PRO A 72 4.41 1.44 34.87
N LYS A 73 4.44 2.14 36.01
CA LYS A 73 3.25 2.60 36.75
C LYS A 73 2.95 4.09 36.55
N ASP A 74 3.83 4.80 35.89
CA ASP A 74 3.71 6.25 35.74
C ASP A 74 2.85 6.59 34.52
N PHE A 75 1.96 7.54 34.71
CA PHE A 75 1.11 8.11 33.66
C PHE A 75 1.52 9.57 33.50
N SER A 76 2.63 9.76 32.80
CA SER A 76 3.16 11.10 32.51
C SER A 76 2.33 11.80 31.43
N LEU A 77 2.41 13.13 31.39
CA LEU A 77 1.81 13.94 30.32
C LEU A 77 2.34 13.52 28.95
N ASP A 78 3.64 13.20 28.85
CA ASP A 78 4.26 12.71 27.60
C ASP A 78 3.62 11.40 27.12
N LEU A 79 3.27 10.48 28.03
CA LEU A 79 2.61 9.24 27.68
C LEU A 79 1.21 9.51 27.10
N GLU A 80 0.46 10.41 27.72
CA GLU A 80 -0.87 10.81 27.24
C GLU A 80 -0.80 11.45 25.85
N GLU A 81 0.18 12.33 25.61
CA GLU A 81 0.41 12.95 24.31
C GLU A 81 0.69 11.90 23.22
N PHE A 82 1.62 10.97 23.48
CA PHE A 82 1.92 9.90 22.52
C PHE A 82 0.74 8.97 22.28
N MET A 83 -0.08 8.68 23.30
CA MET A 83 -1.28 7.85 23.14
C MET A 83 -2.36 8.56 22.31
N ASN A 84 -2.54 9.86 22.49
CA ASN A 84 -3.45 10.66 21.65
C ASN A 84 -2.97 10.72 20.19
N GLU A 85 -1.65 10.84 19.98
CA GLU A 85 -1.08 10.79 18.64
C GLU A 85 -1.20 9.40 18.00
N LEU A 86 -1.00 8.33 18.79
CA LEU A 86 -1.18 6.96 18.34
C LEU A 86 -2.64 6.69 17.98
N TYR A 87 -3.59 7.12 18.81
CA TYR A 87 -5.02 7.06 18.54
C TYR A 87 -5.34 7.72 17.20
N THR A 88 -4.92 8.96 17.00
CA THR A 88 -5.11 9.69 15.74
C THR A 88 -4.53 8.93 14.54
N THR A 89 -3.35 8.34 14.71
CA THR A 89 -2.68 7.54 13.69
C THR A 89 -3.49 6.27 13.34
N VAL A 90 -4.02 5.57 14.34
CA VAL A 90 -4.88 4.39 14.15
C VAL A 90 -6.19 4.75 13.48
N GLN A 91 -6.83 5.87 13.85
CA GLN A 91 -8.04 6.33 13.17
C GLN A 91 -7.78 6.66 11.69
N ALA A 92 -6.63 7.23 11.37
CA ALA A 92 -6.23 7.44 9.98
C ALA A 92 -5.97 6.11 9.24
N LEU A 93 -5.34 5.13 9.88
CA LEU A 93 -5.17 3.78 9.32
C LEU A 93 -6.53 3.13 9.04
N ARG A 94 -7.50 3.26 9.94
CA ARG A 94 -8.87 2.76 9.77
C ARG A 94 -9.51 3.29 8.49
N HIS A 95 -9.40 4.61 8.27
CA HIS A 95 -9.91 5.25 7.05
C HIS A 95 -9.35 4.60 5.78
N TYR A 96 -8.04 4.35 5.74
CA TYR A 96 -7.38 3.73 4.59
C TYR A 96 -7.77 2.26 4.40
N LYS A 97 -7.89 1.50 5.49
CA LYS A 97 -8.42 0.13 5.47
C LYS A 97 -9.87 0.08 4.94
N ASP A 98 -10.74 0.99 5.37
CA ASP A 98 -12.13 1.02 4.91
C ASP A 98 -12.22 1.44 3.43
N ALA A 99 -11.34 2.34 2.98
CA ALA A 99 -11.22 2.69 1.57
C ALA A 99 -10.76 1.49 0.70
N LEU A 100 -9.83 0.65 1.19
CA LEU A 100 -9.43 -0.59 0.50
C LEU A 100 -10.62 -1.56 0.34
N LEU A 101 -11.46 -1.71 1.37
CA LEU A 101 -12.67 -2.53 1.28
C LEU A 101 -13.69 -1.98 0.27
N SER A 102 -13.80 -0.64 0.18
CA SER A 102 -14.62 0.02 -0.84
C SER A 102 -14.10 -0.28 -2.25
N PHE A 103 -12.79 -0.17 -2.48
CA PHE A 103 -12.18 -0.52 -3.77
C PHE A 103 -12.38 -1.99 -4.14
N THR A 104 -12.28 -2.91 -3.18
CA THR A 104 -12.60 -4.33 -3.40
C THR A 104 -14.06 -4.51 -3.84
N SER A 105 -14.99 -3.81 -3.20
CA SER A 105 -16.42 -3.89 -3.54
C SER A 105 -16.68 -3.40 -4.98
N GLN A 106 -16.04 -2.29 -5.37
CA GLN A 106 -16.09 -1.78 -6.73
C GLN A 106 -15.47 -2.77 -7.73
N MET A 107 -14.29 -3.31 -7.42
CA MET A 107 -13.59 -4.27 -8.28
C MET A 107 -14.39 -5.57 -8.46
N LYS A 108 -15.11 -6.05 -7.43
CA LYS A 108 -15.99 -7.24 -7.50
C LYS A 108 -17.22 -7.06 -8.38
N ALA A 109 -17.64 -5.82 -8.65
CA ALA A 109 -18.73 -5.55 -9.58
C ALA A 109 -18.29 -5.72 -11.05
N LEU A 110 -17.01 -5.49 -11.34
CA LEU A 110 -16.49 -5.45 -12.71
C LEU A 110 -16.58 -6.80 -13.45
N PRO A 111 -16.24 -7.96 -12.85
CA PRO A 111 -16.41 -9.25 -13.51
C PRO A 111 -17.86 -9.57 -13.91
N LYS A 112 -18.86 -8.98 -13.23
CA LYS A 112 -20.27 -9.19 -13.55
C LYS A 112 -20.71 -8.47 -14.82
N LEU A 113 -19.94 -7.46 -15.23
CA LEU A 113 -20.22 -6.64 -16.41
C LEU A 113 -19.49 -7.15 -17.66
N GLN A 114 -18.54 -8.08 -17.49
CA GLN A 114 -17.76 -8.65 -18.58
C GLN A 114 -18.29 -10.03 -18.98
N LYS A 115 -18.19 -10.38 -20.27
CA LYS A 115 -18.38 -11.77 -20.70
C LYS A 115 -17.21 -12.61 -20.17
N GLU A 116 -17.49 -13.82 -19.68
CA GLU A 116 -16.54 -14.63 -18.87
C GLU A 116 -15.18 -14.94 -19.55
N SER A 117 -15.03 -14.74 -20.86
CA SER A 117 -13.82 -15.07 -21.61
C SER A 117 -12.91 -13.89 -21.97
N GLU A 118 -13.23 -12.65 -21.57
CA GLU A 118 -12.50 -11.47 -22.04
C GLU A 118 -11.35 -11.08 -21.10
N GLN A 119 -10.12 -11.14 -21.61
CA GLN A 119 -8.94 -10.62 -20.92
C GLN A 119 -8.96 -9.09 -20.94
N LEU A 120 -8.80 -8.45 -19.77
CA LEU A 120 -8.73 -6.98 -19.67
C LEU A 120 -7.37 -6.45 -20.15
N PHE A 121 -6.32 -7.20 -19.82
CA PHE A 121 -4.94 -6.96 -20.20
C PHE A 121 -4.33 -8.28 -20.65
N ILE A 122 -3.17 -8.22 -21.33
CA ILE A 122 -2.48 -9.35 -21.96
C ILE A 122 -2.44 -10.61 -21.08
N SER A 123 -2.26 -10.47 -19.76
CA SER A 123 -2.18 -11.59 -18.82
C SER A 123 -3.20 -11.55 -17.68
N LEU A 124 -4.12 -10.58 -17.65
CA LEU A 124 -4.98 -10.34 -16.49
C LEU A 124 -6.45 -10.21 -16.87
N SER A 125 -7.29 -11.03 -16.24
CA SER A 125 -8.74 -10.94 -16.30
C SER A 125 -9.30 -10.04 -15.19
N ALA A 126 -10.53 -9.55 -15.34
CA ALA A 126 -11.23 -8.81 -14.29
C ALA A 126 -11.35 -9.62 -13.00
N ARG A 127 -11.59 -10.93 -13.14
CA ARG A 127 -11.71 -11.86 -12.02
C ARG A 127 -10.39 -11.98 -11.26
N SER A 128 -9.27 -12.16 -11.97
CA SER A 128 -7.94 -12.24 -11.36
C SER A 128 -7.58 -10.95 -10.61
N MET A 129 -7.90 -9.78 -11.19
CA MET A 129 -7.64 -8.50 -10.55
C MET A 129 -8.52 -8.30 -9.30
N SER A 130 -9.80 -8.65 -9.39
CA SER A 130 -10.72 -8.61 -8.25
C SER A 130 -10.24 -9.50 -7.09
N ASN A 131 -9.76 -10.71 -7.40
CA ASN A 131 -9.24 -11.61 -6.38
C ASN A 131 -7.97 -11.04 -5.73
N LEU A 132 -7.06 -10.47 -6.52
CA LEU A 132 -5.83 -9.85 -5.99
C LEU A 132 -6.15 -8.67 -5.06
N VAL A 133 -7.02 -7.75 -5.47
CA VAL A 133 -7.42 -6.60 -4.64
C VAL A 133 -8.15 -7.08 -3.38
N GLU A 134 -8.94 -8.15 -3.46
CA GLU A 134 -9.56 -8.76 -2.29
C GLU A 134 -8.54 -9.35 -1.30
N GLU A 135 -7.53 -10.06 -1.80
CA GLU A 135 -6.45 -10.61 -0.97
C GLU A 135 -5.66 -9.52 -0.26
N ILE A 136 -5.33 -8.45 -0.97
CA ILE A 136 -4.69 -7.25 -0.41
C ILE A 136 -5.57 -6.66 0.70
N SER A 137 -6.84 -6.37 0.42
CA SER A 137 -7.72 -5.73 1.40
C SER A 137 -7.92 -6.59 2.66
N LYS A 138 -8.04 -7.91 2.53
CA LYS A 138 -8.12 -8.84 3.67
C LYS A 138 -6.85 -8.81 4.52
N ALA A 139 -5.68 -8.73 3.89
CA ALA A 139 -4.41 -8.65 4.59
C ALA A 139 -4.30 -7.35 5.42
N TYR A 140 -4.69 -6.22 4.83
CA TYR A 140 -4.68 -4.92 5.51
C TYR A 140 -5.76 -4.81 6.59
N GLU A 141 -6.92 -5.43 6.40
CA GLU A 141 -7.96 -5.54 7.44
C GLU A 141 -7.46 -6.37 8.64
N ALA A 142 -6.84 -7.52 8.39
CA ALA A 142 -6.26 -8.32 9.45
C ALA A 142 -5.11 -7.59 10.17
N GLU A 143 -4.28 -6.85 9.42
CA GLU A 143 -3.20 -6.04 10.00
C GLU A 143 -3.74 -4.88 10.84
N PHE A 144 -4.83 -4.25 10.41
CA PHE A 144 -5.49 -3.20 11.18
C PHE A 144 -5.92 -3.68 12.57
N GLY A 145 -6.48 -4.89 12.68
CA GLY A 145 -6.85 -5.46 13.97
C GLY A 145 -5.65 -5.63 14.92
N VAL A 146 -4.45 -5.85 14.39
CA VAL A 146 -3.21 -5.85 15.18
C VAL A 146 -2.88 -4.44 15.69
N LYS A 147 -3.10 -3.40 14.87
CA LYS A 147 -2.86 -2.00 15.26
C LYS A 147 -3.82 -1.54 16.35
N GLU A 148 -5.10 -1.92 16.26
CA GLU A 148 -6.08 -1.67 17.32
C GLU A 148 -5.68 -2.36 18.62
N LEU A 149 -5.28 -3.64 18.55
CA LEU A 149 -4.80 -4.37 19.73
C LEU A 149 -3.60 -3.69 20.39
N VAL A 150 -2.63 -3.21 19.61
CA VAL A 150 -1.48 -2.49 20.18
C VAL A 150 -1.92 -1.20 20.85
N LEU A 151 -2.77 -0.40 20.20
CA LEU A 151 -3.31 0.85 20.77
C LEU A 151 -4.01 0.62 22.10
N GLU A 152 -4.87 -0.41 22.19
CA GLU A 152 -5.64 -0.70 23.39
C GLU A 152 -4.79 -1.16 24.57
N ASN A 153 -3.63 -1.79 24.31
CA ASN A 153 -2.89 -2.51 25.35
C ASN A 153 -1.56 -1.85 25.74
N ILE A 154 -0.91 -1.08 24.85
CA ILE A 154 0.48 -0.65 25.06
C ILE A 154 0.66 0.28 26.26
N ALA A 155 -0.29 1.18 26.53
CA ALA A 155 -0.24 2.04 27.72
C ALA A 155 -0.41 1.25 29.04
N HIS A 156 -1.05 0.09 28.98
CA HIS A 156 -1.35 -0.75 30.13
C HIS A 156 -0.31 -1.85 30.38
N SER A 157 0.78 -1.89 29.60
CA SER A 157 1.85 -2.87 29.78
C SER A 157 2.42 -2.83 31.21
N LYS A 158 2.53 -4.00 31.84
CA LYS A 158 2.95 -4.16 33.24
C LYS A 158 4.45 -4.17 33.41
N ASN A 159 5.17 -4.57 32.37
CA ASN A 159 6.62 -4.68 32.35
C ASN A 159 7.18 -4.29 30.98
N LYS A 160 8.52 -4.14 30.95
CA LYS A 160 9.29 -3.79 29.76
C LYS A 160 9.07 -4.76 28.60
N ASP A 161 9.07 -6.06 28.87
CA ASP A 161 8.99 -7.08 27.83
C ASP A 161 7.65 -7.04 27.10
N GLU A 162 6.56 -6.82 27.82
CA GLU A 162 5.22 -6.64 27.26
C GLU A 162 5.14 -5.39 26.37
N ALA A 163 5.68 -4.25 26.85
CA ALA A 163 5.71 -3.01 26.07
C ALA A 163 6.54 -3.16 24.78
N MET A 164 7.72 -3.80 24.88
CA MET A 164 8.58 -4.08 23.74
C MET A 164 7.96 -5.08 22.78
N PHE A 165 7.26 -6.11 23.27
CA PHE A 165 6.55 -7.06 22.45
C PHE A 165 5.43 -6.40 21.64
N LEU A 166 4.62 -5.55 22.27
CA LEU A 166 3.57 -4.79 21.57
C LEU A 166 4.18 -3.83 20.52
N ALA A 167 5.34 -3.25 20.82
CA ALA A 167 6.08 -2.44 19.86
C ALA A 167 6.60 -3.25 18.66
N ALA A 168 7.18 -4.42 18.91
CA ALA A 168 7.61 -5.33 17.86
C ALA A 168 6.41 -5.80 17.01
N LEU A 169 5.28 -6.10 17.65
CA LEU A 169 4.05 -6.51 16.99
C LEU A 169 3.52 -5.42 16.04
N TRP A 170 3.62 -4.14 16.43
CA TRP A 170 3.33 -3.04 15.52
C TRP A 170 4.26 -3.09 14.29
N THR A 171 5.57 -3.26 14.47
CA THR A 171 6.55 -3.19 13.38
C THR A 171 6.51 -4.37 12.40
N TYR A 172 6.12 -5.57 12.84
CA TYR A 172 6.34 -6.79 12.07
C TYR A 172 5.41 -6.96 10.85
N GLN A 173 4.24 -6.30 10.84
CA GLN A 173 3.25 -6.36 9.75
C GLN A 173 2.94 -7.76 9.18
N HIS A 174 2.95 -8.79 10.03
CA HIS A 174 2.93 -10.20 9.61
C HIS A 174 1.68 -10.65 8.84
N LYS A 175 0.58 -9.88 8.91
CA LYS A 175 -0.63 -10.19 8.14
C LYS A 175 -0.52 -9.76 6.68
N ILE A 176 0.38 -8.81 6.38
CA ILE A 176 0.64 -8.37 5.01
C ILE A 176 1.68 -9.32 4.40
N PRO A 177 1.31 -10.06 3.33
CA PRO A 177 2.22 -11.03 2.74
C PRO A 177 3.37 -10.32 2.05
N ASP A 178 4.53 -10.40 2.67
CA ASP A 178 5.77 -9.97 2.03
C ASP A 178 6.22 -11.03 1.02
N LYS A 179 6.82 -10.63 -0.12
CA LYS A 179 7.36 -11.62 -1.09
C LYS A 179 8.38 -12.57 -0.44
N ASN A 180 9.04 -12.11 0.62
CA ASN A 180 9.99 -12.88 1.42
C ASN A 180 9.33 -13.90 2.39
N ASN A 181 8.06 -13.70 2.77
CA ASN A 181 7.31 -14.57 3.69
C ASN A 181 6.72 -15.83 3.03
N GLN A 182 6.84 -15.99 1.71
CA GLN A 182 6.53 -17.26 1.05
C GLN A 182 7.64 -18.30 1.22
N ILE A 183 8.87 -17.86 1.56
CA ILE A 183 10.02 -18.75 1.80
C ILE A 183 9.97 -19.33 3.24
N SER A 184 9.44 -18.57 4.21
CA SER A 184 9.36 -18.97 5.62
C SER A 184 8.20 -19.93 5.93
N LYS A 185 7.18 -20.02 5.06
CA LYS A 185 6.10 -21.02 5.19
C LYS A 185 6.57 -22.48 5.05
N LYS A 186 7.86 -22.72 4.76
CA LYS A 186 8.48 -24.06 4.75
C LYS A 186 9.21 -24.46 6.04
N ASN A 187 9.34 -23.60 7.05
CA ASN A 187 9.96 -24.00 8.33
C ASN A 187 9.50 -23.11 9.52
N PRO A 188 8.60 -23.59 10.39
CA PRO A 188 8.02 -22.79 11.47
C PRO A 188 8.88 -22.67 12.74
N ILE A 189 10.21 -22.79 12.65
CA ILE A 189 11.12 -22.62 13.81
C ILE A 189 12.31 -21.79 13.35
N ASN A 190 12.24 -20.46 13.42
CA ASN A 190 13.41 -19.57 13.47
C ASN A 190 13.08 -18.07 13.60
N LEU A 191 12.00 -17.68 14.29
CA LEU A 191 11.74 -16.25 14.53
C LEU A 191 12.44 -15.67 15.77
N PHE A 192 13.06 -16.51 16.61
CA PHE A 192 13.73 -16.06 17.85
C PHE A 192 15.25 -16.24 17.87
N GLN A 193 15.86 -16.80 16.82
CA GLN A 193 17.29 -17.18 16.87
C GLN A 193 18.22 -16.19 16.15
N LYS A 194 17.68 -15.21 15.42
CA LYS A 194 18.50 -14.28 14.61
C LYS A 194 18.86 -12.95 15.30
N GLN A 195 18.38 -12.71 16.52
CA GLN A 195 18.74 -11.54 17.33
C GLN A 195 19.81 -11.81 18.39
N SER A 196 20.23 -13.06 18.58
CA SER A 196 21.29 -13.44 19.54
C SER A 196 22.71 -13.50 18.95
N GLU A 197 22.89 -13.33 17.64
CA GLU A 197 24.22 -13.45 16.99
C GLU A 197 24.92 -12.11 16.67
N CYS A 198 24.30 -10.95 16.95
CA CYS A 198 24.95 -9.64 16.76
C CYS A 198 25.57 -9.03 18.04
N SER A 199 25.57 -9.76 19.17
CA SER A 199 25.98 -9.19 20.47
C SER A 199 27.33 -9.71 20.98
N HIS A 200 28.13 -10.42 20.18
CA HIS A 200 29.35 -11.08 20.66
C HIS A 200 30.53 -11.02 19.69
N VAL A 201 30.90 -9.82 19.19
CA VAL A 201 32.30 -9.53 18.84
C VAL A 201 32.57 -8.03 19.01
N SER A 202 32.98 -7.62 20.22
CA SER A 202 34.01 -6.59 20.45
C SER A 202 34.14 -6.35 21.95
N CYS A 203 34.98 -7.15 22.60
CA CYS A 203 35.65 -6.81 23.84
C CYS A 203 37.05 -7.45 23.76
N TYR A 204 38.07 -6.59 23.82
CA TYR A 204 39.51 -6.83 23.75
C TYR A 204 40.14 -6.94 22.34
#